data_AF-A0A2D3WJR9-F1
#
_entry.id   AF-A0A2D3WJR9-F1
#
_cell.length_a   1.000
_cell.length_b   1.000
_cell.length_c   1.000
_cell.angle_alpha   90.00
_cell.angle_beta   90.00
_cell.angle_gamma   90.00
#
_symmetry.space_group_name_H-M   'P 1'
#
loop_
_entity.id
_entity.type
_entity.pdbx_description
1 polymer ?
#
loop_
_entity_poly.entity_id
_entity_poly.type
_entity_poly.pdbx_seq_one_letter_code
_entity_poly.pdbx_strand_id
1 'polypeptide(L)'
;MVKIHEKFFKYDVYEHDEMKPIVDMLTKECNGDSYCEIDRAYQYVLKIPYKESTVNRNPSDVINQNGGDCDEKSFLLATLLLQNKYPCLLVTTKDHGFIAVHLPDDRSVKHPSTYLIIDGKKYYFADTTLLEGYIGQYNNVKKDDINGVFDMVVKKEIPLDQIEYHFLTN
;
A
#
# COMPACT_ATOMS: atom_id res chain seq x y z
N MET A 1 6.29 5.04 16.56
CA MET A 1 6.15 3.58 16.44
C MET A 1 4.67 3.23 16.59
N VAL A 2 4.14 2.37 15.73
CA VAL A 2 2.81 1.76 15.88
C VAL A 2 3.00 0.28 16.18
N LYS A 3 2.19 -0.25 17.09
CA LYS A 3 2.14 -1.68 17.33
C LYS A 3 1.04 -2.26 16.44
N ILE A 4 1.40 -3.22 15.61
CA ILE A 4 0.48 -4.01 14.79
C ILE A 4 0.70 -5.45 15.22
N HIS A 5 -0.29 -6.03 15.89
CA HIS A 5 -0.16 -7.33 16.53
C HIS A 5 1.06 -7.40 17.48
N GLU A 6 2.02 -8.30 17.22
CA GLU A 6 3.22 -8.49 18.05
C GLU A 6 4.43 -7.65 17.62
N LYS A 7 4.31 -6.90 16.51
CA LYS A 7 5.42 -6.15 15.93
C LYS A 7 5.26 -4.64 16.10
N PHE A 8 6.38 -3.96 16.23
CA PHE A 8 6.44 -2.50 16.22
C PHE A 8 6.99 -2.01 14.90
N PHE A 9 6.19 -1.21 14.20
CA PHE A 9 6.60 -0.55 12.96
C PHE A 9 6.90 0.92 13.24
N LYS A 10 7.96 1.44 12.63
CA LYS A 10 8.16 2.89 12.59
C LYS A 10 7.17 3.46 11.57
N TYR A 11 6.00 3.88 12.04
CA TYR A 11 5.05 4.60 11.21
C TYR A 11 5.70 5.88 10.69
N ASP A 12 6.10 5.87 9.41
CA ASP A 12 6.88 6.92 8.77
C ASP A 12 6.15 7.37 7.50
N VAL A 13 5.07 8.11 7.72
CA VAL A 13 4.13 8.55 6.67
C VAL A 13 4.05 10.06 6.70
N TYR A 14 4.17 10.71 5.54
CA TYR A 14 3.93 12.15 5.44
C TYR A 14 2.46 12.40 5.12
N GLU A 15 1.76 13.03 6.07
CA GLU A 15 0.32 13.27 5.99
C GLU A 15 -0.02 14.70 5.54
N HIS A 16 0.98 15.57 5.42
CA HIS A 16 0.83 16.94 4.92
C HIS A 16 1.37 17.05 3.48
N ASP A 17 1.57 18.28 3.01
CA ASP A 17 1.86 18.58 1.62
C ASP A 17 3.33 18.31 1.20
N GLU A 18 4.14 17.63 2.02
CA GLU A 18 5.58 17.45 1.76
C GLU A 18 5.88 16.71 0.45
N MET A 19 5.01 15.80 0.03
CA MET A 19 5.14 15.05 -1.24
C MET A 19 4.11 15.50 -2.29
N LYS A 20 3.33 16.55 -2.00
CA LYS A 20 2.30 17.03 -2.92
C LYS A 20 2.85 17.36 -4.32
N PRO A 21 4.06 17.95 -4.48
CA PRO A 21 4.65 18.14 -5.81
C PRO A 21 4.88 16.84 -6.59
N ILE A 22 5.24 15.75 -5.91
CA ILE A 22 5.43 14.43 -6.56
C ILE A 22 4.07 13.88 -6.95
N VAL A 23 3.10 13.93 -6.04
CA VAL A 23 1.74 13.46 -6.30
C VAL A 23 1.13 14.21 -7.49
N ASP A 24 1.18 15.54 -7.49
CA ASP A 24 0.66 16.38 -8.58
C ASP A 24 1.35 16.08 -9.92
N MET A 25 2.66 15.77 -9.91
CA MET A 25 3.38 15.34 -11.10
C MET A 25 2.88 13.98 -11.61
N LEU A 26 2.69 13.00 -10.72
CA LEU A 26 2.27 11.64 -11.07
C LEU A 26 0.83 11.60 -11.60
N THR A 27 -0.04 12.47 -11.10
CA THR A 27 -1.49 12.45 -11.40
C THR A 27 -1.94 13.49 -12.43
N LYS A 28 -1.05 14.34 -12.92
CA LYS A 28 -1.34 15.44 -13.85
C LYS A 28 -2.22 15.04 -15.05
N GLU A 29 -2.02 13.84 -15.58
CA GLU A 29 -2.73 13.33 -16.77
C GLU A 29 -3.93 12.44 -16.44
N CYS A 30 -4.24 12.22 -15.16
CA CYS A 30 -5.33 11.34 -14.75
C CYS A 30 -6.71 11.99 -14.82
N ASN A 31 -6.79 13.32 -14.92
CA ASN A 31 -8.06 14.05 -15.06
C ASN A 31 -9.11 13.70 -13.99
N GLY A 32 -8.68 13.38 -12.76
CA GLY A 32 -9.55 12.97 -11.66
C GLY A 32 -9.98 11.49 -11.67
N ASP A 33 -9.44 10.66 -12.58
CA ASP A 33 -9.63 9.22 -12.54
C ASP A 33 -8.87 8.59 -11.36
N SER A 34 -9.61 8.17 -10.34
CA SER A 34 -9.02 7.62 -9.11
C SER A 34 -8.16 6.37 -9.33
N TYR A 35 -8.51 5.51 -10.29
CA TYR A 35 -7.70 4.33 -10.59
C TYR A 35 -6.37 4.74 -11.21
N CYS A 36 -6.39 5.66 -12.18
CA CYS A 36 -5.18 6.22 -12.77
C CYS A 36 -4.27 6.83 -11.70
N GLU A 37 -4.82 7.62 -10.78
CA GLU A 37 -4.02 8.29 -9.75
C GLU A 37 -3.35 7.29 -8.79
N ILE A 38 -4.12 6.31 -8.31
CA ILE A 38 -3.62 5.25 -7.42
C ILE A 38 -2.62 4.35 -8.15
N ASP A 39 -2.89 3.96 -9.39
CA ASP A 39 -1.98 3.15 -10.21
C ASP A 39 -0.69 3.90 -10.52
N ARG A 40 -0.72 5.19 -10.84
CA ARG A 40 0.50 6.00 -11.06
C ARG A 40 1.38 6.06 -9.82
N ALA A 41 0.78 6.25 -8.63
CA ALA A 41 1.51 6.19 -7.36
C ALA A 41 2.12 4.81 -7.11
N TYR A 42 1.33 3.75 -7.29
CA TYR A 42 1.79 2.38 -7.15
C TYR A 42 2.94 2.04 -8.11
N GLN A 43 2.78 2.30 -9.41
CA GLN A 43 3.78 2.05 -10.45
C GLN A 43 5.06 2.86 -10.25
N TYR A 44 4.97 4.06 -9.69
CA TYR A 44 6.13 4.86 -9.31
C TYR A 44 6.94 4.14 -8.21
N VAL A 45 6.30 3.72 -7.12
CA VAL A 45 6.98 3.04 -6.01
C VAL A 45 7.46 1.64 -6.38
N LEU A 46 6.70 0.91 -7.19
CA LEU A 46 7.05 -0.41 -7.72
C LEU A 46 8.41 -0.38 -8.45
N LYS A 47 8.68 0.68 -9.21
CA LYS A 47 9.93 0.85 -9.98
C LYS A 47 11.15 1.17 -9.11
N ILE A 48 10.95 1.57 -7.85
CA ILE A 48 12.05 1.79 -6.91
C ILE A 48 12.61 0.42 -6.50
N PRO A 49 13.92 0.16 -6.66
CA PRO A 49 14.49 -1.15 -6.35
C PRO A 49 14.30 -1.57 -4.90
N TYR A 50 14.08 -2.87 -4.68
CA TYR A 50 14.18 -3.44 -3.33
C TYR A 50 15.63 -3.40 -2.87
N LYS A 51 15.89 -2.76 -1.72
CA LYS A 51 17.22 -2.71 -1.09
C LYS A 51 17.04 -2.77 0.41
N GLU A 52 17.66 -3.72 1.09
CA GLU A 52 17.71 -3.73 2.55
C GLU A 52 18.73 -2.70 3.06
N SER A 53 18.53 -2.20 4.28
CA SER A 53 19.43 -1.25 4.92
C SER A 53 19.44 -1.51 6.43
N THR A 54 20.59 -1.26 7.07
CA THR A 54 20.67 -1.25 8.54
C THR A 54 20.17 0.06 9.15
N VAL A 55 19.89 1.07 8.31
CA VAL A 55 19.35 2.37 8.69
C VAL A 55 17.99 2.55 8.02
N ASN A 56 16.95 2.74 8.83
CA ASN A 56 15.59 2.97 8.34
C ASN A 56 15.50 4.29 7.56
N ARG A 57 14.97 4.22 6.35
CA ARG A 57 14.72 5.34 5.44
C ARG A 57 13.27 5.79 5.56
N ASN A 58 13.07 7.11 5.61
CA ASN A 58 11.75 7.71 5.48
C ASN A 58 11.34 7.78 3.99
N PRO A 59 10.09 8.16 3.66
CA PRO A 59 9.65 8.25 2.26
C PRO A 59 10.55 9.13 1.36
N SER A 60 11.07 10.25 1.87
CA SER A 60 12.01 11.10 1.12
C SER A 60 13.33 10.38 0.82
N ASP A 61 13.86 9.66 1.80
CA ASP A 61 15.09 8.89 1.67
C ASP A 61 14.94 7.77 0.65
N VAL A 62 13.81 7.05 0.64
CA VAL A 62 13.51 5.98 -0.33
C VAL A 62 13.56 6.51 -1.76
N ILE A 63 12.99 7.70 -1.99
CA ILE A 63 13.02 8.39 -3.29
C ILE A 63 14.46 8.82 -3.63
N ASN A 64 15.11 9.57 -2.74
CA ASN A 64 16.41 10.19 -3.01
C ASN A 64 17.54 9.16 -3.18
N GLN A 65 17.48 8.05 -2.44
CA GLN A 65 18.46 6.97 -2.49
C GLN A 65 18.09 5.88 -3.50
N ASN A 66 16.92 6.01 -4.14
CA ASN A 66 16.37 5.05 -5.08
C ASN A 66 16.45 3.61 -4.55
N GLY A 67 15.84 3.38 -3.39
CA GLY A 67 15.75 2.05 -2.81
C GLY A 67 15.14 2.03 -1.42
N GLY A 68 14.39 0.96 -1.14
CA GLY A 68 13.77 0.68 0.14
C GLY A 68 13.45 -0.82 0.28
N ASP A 69 13.25 -1.29 1.50
CA ASP A 69 12.70 -2.63 1.76
C ASP A 69 11.16 -2.64 1.70
N CYS A 70 10.52 -3.74 2.13
CA CYS A 70 9.07 -3.91 2.05
C CYS A 70 8.31 -2.87 2.87
N ASP A 71 8.75 -2.56 4.09
CA ASP A 71 8.11 -1.61 4.99
C ASP A 71 8.30 -0.18 4.48
N GLU A 72 9.54 0.18 4.12
CA GLU A 72 9.90 1.52 3.64
C GLU A 72 9.17 1.88 2.34
N LYS A 73 9.10 0.94 1.38
CA LYS A 73 8.34 1.13 0.14
C LYS A 73 6.84 1.18 0.40
N SER A 74 6.32 0.40 1.34
CA SER A 74 4.90 0.45 1.73
C SER A 74 4.54 1.79 2.35
N PHE A 75 5.38 2.35 3.22
CA PHE A 75 5.16 3.67 3.80
C PHE A 75 5.28 4.81 2.79
N LEU A 76 6.18 4.69 1.81
CA LEU A 76 6.21 5.63 0.69
C LEU A 76 4.91 5.57 -0.13
N LEU A 77 4.42 4.38 -0.47
CA LEU A 77 3.15 4.26 -1.18
C LEU A 77 1.98 4.84 -0.37
N ALA A 78 1.88 4.50 0.91
CA ALA A 78 0.85 5.06 1.79
C ALA A 78 0.92 6.60 1.86
N THR A 79 2.13 7.17 1.94
CA THR A 79 2.36 8.63 1.91
C THR A 79 1.76 9.28 0.66
N LEU A 80 2.06 8.73 -0.53
CA LEU A 80 1.54 9.27 -1.79
C LEU A 80 0.02 9.16 -1.88
N LEU A 81 -0.56 8.06 -1.39
CA LEU A 81 -2.01 7.82 -1.42
C LEU A 81 -2.76 8.75 -0.47
N LEU A 82 -2.27 8.92 0.76
CA LEU A 82 -2.94 9.74 1.78
C LEU A 82 -2.95 11.23 1.43
N GLN A 83 -1.97 11.72 0.68
CA GLN A 83 -1.97 13.12 0.19
C GLN A 83 -3.11 13.42 -0.79
N ASN A 84 -3.56 12.42 -1.56
CA ASN A 84 -4.78 12.51 -2.36
C ASN A 84 -6.00 11.95 -1.64
N LYS A 85 -5.92 11.71 -0.32
CA LYS A 85 -7.00 11.22 0.54
C LYS A 85 -7.53 9.85 0.11
N TYR A 86 -6.70 9.03 -0.54
CA TYR A 86 -7.04 7.66 -0.87
C TYR A 86 -6.81 6.75 0.34
N PRO A 87 -7.86 6.09 0.86
CA PRO A 87 -7.72 5.18 1.98
C PRO A 87 -6.88 3.96 1.60
N CYS A 88 -5.97 3.59 2.49
CA CYS A 88 -5.16 2.40 2.34
C CYS A 88 -4.90 1.72 3.67
N LEU A 89 -4.55 0.44 3.59
CA LEU A 89 -4.25 -0.41 4.73
C LEU A 89 -2.82 -0.91 4.61
N LEU A 90 -2.12 -0.97 5.72
CA LEU A 90 -0.90 -1.77 5.84
C LEU A 90 -1.30 -3.19 6.23
N VAL A 91 -1.01 -4.16 5.37
CA VAL A 91 -1.22 -5.60 5.61
C VAL A 91 0.13 -6.22 5.96
N THR A 92 0.18 -6.94 7.07
CA THR A 92 1.43 -7.55 7.56
C THR A 92 1.30 -9.06 7.64
N THR A 93 2.41 -9.74 7.37
CA THR A 93 2.60 -11.16 7.63
C THR A 93 3.76 -11.36 8.61
N LYS A 94 4.19 -12.61 8.78
CA LYS A 94 5.35 -12.91 9.64
C LYS A 94 6.62 -12.19 9.17
N ASP A 95 6.88 -12.07 7.88
CA ASP A 95 8.17 -11.59 7.35
C ASP A 95 8.03 -10.56 6.22
N HIS A 96 6.81 -10.06 5.96
CA HIS A 96 6.52 -9.12 4.87
C HIS A 96 5.45 -8.11 5.26
N GLY A 97 5.48 -6.94 4.62
CA GLY A 97 4.49 -5.87 4.76
C GLY A 97 4.19 -5.26 3.39
N PHE A 98 2.92 -5.02 3.11
CA PHE A 98 2.48 -4.41 1.85
C PHE A 98 1.21 -3.58 2.03
N ILE A 99 0.91 -2.73 1.05
CA ILE A 99 -0.30 -1.89 1.08
C ILE A 99 -1.46 -2.57 0.38
N ALA A 100 -2.66 -2.43 0.91
CA ALA A 100 -3.91 -2.66 0.20
C ALA A 100 -4.67 -1.34 0.01
N VAL A 101 -5.20 -1.08 -1.19
CA VAL A 101 -5.81 0.21 -1.57
C VAL A 101 -7.30 0.09 -1.81
N HIS A 102 -8.07 1.04 -1.30
CA HIS A 102 -9.47 1.16 -1.66
C HIS A 102 -9.62 1.93 -2.98
N LEU A 103 -10.38 1.36 -3.92
CA LEU A 103 -10.72 2.01 -5.17
C LEU A 103 -12.19 2.42 -5.15
N PRO A 104 -12.52 3.72 -5.25
CA PRO A 104 -13.90 4.19 -5.27
C PRO A 104 -14.73 3.62 -6.44
N ASP A 105 -14.09 3.43 -7.60
CA ASP A 105 -14.64 2.73 -8.75
C ASP A 105 -13.80 1.49 -9.06
N ASP A 106 -14.28 0.33 -8.62
CA ASP A 106 -13.55 -0.94 -8.75
C ASP A 106 -13.67 -1.60 -10.13
N ARG A 107 -14.50 -1.05 -11.04
CA ARG A 107 -14.66 -1.53 -12.42
C ARG A 107 -13.39 -1.36 -13.26
N SER A 108 -12.52 -0.44 -12.85
CA SER A 108 -11.26 -0.14 -13.52
C SER A 108 -10.13 -1.12 -13.17
N VAL A 109 -10.30 -1.94 -12.12
CA VAL A 109 -9.30 -2.96 -11.76
C VAL A 109 -9.30 -4.06 -12.81
N LYS A 110 -8.20 -4.14 -13.55
CA LYS A 110 -8.02 -5.18 -14.56
C LYS A 110 -7.53 -6.46 -13.85
N HIS A 111 -8.32 -7.53 -13.93
CA HIS A 111 -7.99 -8.87 -13.43
C HIS A 111 -7.65 -8.95 -11.92
N PRO A 112 -8.50 -8.45 -11.01
CA PRO A 112 -8.24 -8.57 -9.58
C PRO A 112 -8.19 -10.04 -9.17
N SER A 113 -7.06 -10.48 -8.63
CA SER A 113 -6.89 -11.80 -8.04
C SER A 113 -7.08 -11.76 -6.52
N THR A 114 -6.64 -10.71 -5.83
CA THR A 114 -6.72 -10.62 -4.35
C THR A 114 -7.14 -9.26 -3.81
N TYR A 115 -8.01 -9.32 -2.80
CA TYR A 115 -8.47 -8.16 -2.03
C TYR A 115 -9.00 -8.59 -0.65
N LEU A 116 -9.11 -7.61 0.26
CA LEU A 116 -9.82 -7.72 1.54
C LEU A 116 -11.15 -6.98 1.45
N ILE A 117 -12.18 -7.45 2.16
CA ILE A 117 -13.37 -6.65 2.47
C ILE A 117 -13.35 -6.30 3.94
N ILE A 118 -13.49 -5.01 4.23
CA ILE A 118 -13.63 -4.43 5.58
C ILE A 118 -14.78 -3.42 5.51
N ASP A 119 -15.77 -3.56 6.40
CA ASP A 119 -16.98 -2.72 6.43
C ASP A 119 -17.66 -2.59 5.05
N GLY A 120 -17.70 -3.69 4.29
CA GLY A 120 -18.28 -3.75 2.95
C GLY A 120 -17.47 -3.06 1.85
N LYS A 121 -16.28 -2.52 2.15
CA LYS A 121 -15.38 -1.90 1.16
C LYS A 121 -14.27 -2.86 0.76
N LYS A 122 -13.99 -2.94 -0.54
CA LYS A 122 -12.87 -3.72 -1.07
C LYS A 122 -11.56 -2.93 -0.98
N TYR A 123 -10.50 -3.61 -0.56
CA TYR A 123 -9.12 -3.14 -0.53
C TYR A 123 -8.25 -4.12 -1.31
N TYR A 124 -7.77 -3.69 -2.47
CA TYR A 124 -6.99 -4.53 -3.40
C TYR A 124 -5.52 -4.52 -3.03
N PHE A 125 -4.86 -5.67 -3.13
CA PHE A 125 -3.42 -5.78 -2.82
C PHE A 125 -2.60 -4.91 -3.78
N ALA A 126 -1.70 -4.10 -3.25
CA ALA A 126 -0.81 -3.22 -3.99
C ALA A 126 0.62 -3.43 -3.47
N ASP A 127 1.15 -4.63 -3.71
CA ASP A 127 2.46 -5.05 -3.23
C ASP A 127 3.59 -4.51 -4.12
N THR A 128 4.33 -3.54 -3.58
CA THR A 128 5.39 -2.82 -4.31
C THR A 128 6.70 -3.60 -4.43
N THR A 129 6.78 -4.83 -3.90
CA THR A 129 7.96 -5.70 -4.05
C THR A 129 7.83 -6.69 -5.20
N LEU A 130 6.68 -6.74 -5.88
CA LEU A 130 6.48 -7.61 -7.04
C LEU A 130 7.28 -7.13 -8.26
N LEU A 131 7.72 -8.08 -9.09
CA LEU A 131 8.26 -7.77 -10.41
C LEU A 131 7.09 -7.51 -11.37
N GLU A 132 7.05 -6.32 -11.97
CA GLU A 132 5.99 -5.90 -12.91
C GLU A 132 4.57 -6.03 -12.32
N GLY A 133 4.44 -5.72 -11.03
CA GLY A 133 3.20 -5.84 -10.29
C GLY A 133 2.03 -4.98 -10.83
N TYR A 134 0.81 -5.41 -10.56
CA TYR A 134 -0.42 -4.62 -10.74
C TYR A 134 -1.33 -4.66 -9.49
N ILE A 135 -2.21 -3.68 -9.35
CA ILE A 135 -3.15 -3.60 -8.23
C ILE A 135 -4.15 -4.76 -8.31
N GLY A 136 -4.29 -5.49 -7.22
CA GLY A 136 -5.10 -6.69 -7.11
C GLY A 136 -4.37 -7.98 -7.50
N GLN A 137 -3.07 -7.93 -7.82
CA GLN A 137 -2.29 -9.13 -8.11
C GLN A 137 -2.07 -9.97 -6.85
N TYR A 138 -2.15 -11.30 -6.99
CA TYR A 138 -1.80 -12.23 -5.93
C TYR A 138 -0.28 -12.21 -5.67
N ASN A 139 0.10 -12.02 -4.41
CA ASN A 139 1.49 -11.92 -3.95
C ASN A 139 1.94 -13.14 -3.11
N ASN A 140 1.29 -14.29 -3.26
CA ASN A 140 1.54 -15.52 -2.48
C ASN A 140 1.12 -15.46 -0.99
N VAL A 141 0.47 -14.39 -0.54
CA VAL A 141 -0.05 -14.26 0.84
C VAL A 141 -1.45 -14.87 0.92
N LYS A 142 -1.60 -15.91 1.74
CA LYS A 142 -2.90 -16.54 2.06
C LYS A 142 -3.54 -15.84 3.24
N LYS A 143 -4.83 -16.14 3.46
CA LYS A 143 -5.59 -15.64 4.62
C LYS A 143 -4.85 -15.86 5.94
N ASP A 144 -4.37 -17.09 6.18
CA ASP A 144 -3.74 -17.46 7.46
C ASP A 144 -2.31 -16.90 7.63
N ASP A 145 -1.73 -16.32 6.57
CA ASP A 145 -0.42 -15.66 6.63
C ASP A 145 -0.54 -14.22 7.16
N ILE A 146 -1.74 -13.62 7.08
CA ILE A 146 -2.00 -12.26 7.56
C ILE A 146 -2.08 -12.28 9.09
N ASN A 147 -1.15 -11.56 9.73
CA ASN A 147 -1.09 -11.45 11.19
C ASN A 147 -1.50 -10.07 11.71
N GLY A 148 -1.72 -9.11 10.82
CA GLY A 148 -2.11 -7.75 11.18
C GLY A 148 -2.59 -6.97 9.97
N VAL A 149 -3.58 -6.12 10.20
CA VAL A 149 -4.04 -5.14 9.21
C VAL A 149 -4.24 -3.83 9.94
N PHE A 150 -3.67 -2.75 9.42
CA PHE A 150 -3.68 -1.45 10.06
C PHE A 150 -4.24 -0.40 9.09
N ASP A 151 -5.28 0.32 9.53
CA ASP A 151 -5.85 1.42 8.79
C ASP A 151 -4.94 2.64 8.88
N MET A 152 -4.40 3.07 7.74
CA MET A 152 -3.44 4.18 7.66
C MET A 152 -4.09 5.55 7.83
N VAL A 153 -5.41 5.65 7.64
CA VAL A 153 -6.17 6.90 7.80
C VAL A 153 -6.49 7.14 9.27
N VAL A 154 -7.14 6.16 9.93
CA VAL A 154 -7.56 6.31 11.34
C VAL A 154 -6.51 5.85 12.33
N LYS A 155 -5.40 5.27 11.85
CA LYS A 155 -4.23 4.83 12.64
C LYS A 155 -4.59 3.78 13.69
N LYS A 156 -5.35 2.77 13.28
CA LYS A 156 -5.79 1.68 14.15
C LYS A 156 -5.61 0.34 13.49
N GLU A 157 -5.23 -0.64 14.31
CA GLU A 157 -5.29 -2.04 13.92
C GLU A 157 -6.76 -2.45 13.75
N ILE A 158 -7.04 -3.15 12.67
CA ILE A 158 -8.34 -3.73 12.36
C ILE A 158 -8.32 -5.16 12.90
N PRO A 159 -9.27 -5.55 13.77
CA PRO A 159 -9.40 -6.92 14.24
C PRO A 159 -9.53 -7.90 13.08
N LEU A 160 -8.73 -8.98 13.07
CA LEU A 160 -8.68 -9.94 11.97
C LEU A 160 -10.02 -10.65 11.70
N ASP A 161 -10.89 -10.75 12.71
CA ASP A 161 -12.23 -11.31 12.59
C ASP A 161 -13.22 -10.39 11.84
N GLN A 162 -12.85 -9.13 11.60
CA GLN A 162 -13.60 -8.16 10.80
C GLN A 162 -13.15 -8.12 9.33
N ILE A 163 -12.24 -9.00 8.92
CA ILE A 163 -11.61 -8.98 7.60
C ILE A 163 -12.02 -10.21 6.80
N GLU A 164 -12.65 -9.97 5.65
CA GLU A 164 -12.95 -11.04 4.69
C GLU A 164 -11.85 -11.06 3.61
N TYR A 165 -11.09 -12.15 3.56
CA TYR A 165 -10.08 -12.37 2.53
C TYR A 165 -10.70 -13.00 1.28
N HIS A 166 -10.40 -12.43 0.11
CA HIS A 166 -10.82 -12.99 -1.18
C HIS A 166 -9.63 -13.24 -2.10
N PHE A 167 -9.59 -14.45 -2.65
CA PHE A 167 -8.70 -14.84 -3.74
C PHE A 167 -9.54 -15.45 -4.86
N LEU A 168 -9.45 -14.87 -6.06
CA LEU A 168 -10.12 -15.33 -7.26
C LEU A 168 -9.14 -16.17 -8.09
N THR A 169 -9.46 -17.45 -8.27
CA THR A 169 -8.79 -18.30 -9.25
C THR A 169 -9.48 -18.13 -10.60
N ASN A 170 -8.74 -17.74 -11.63
CA ASN A 170 -9.23 -17.77 -13.01
C ASN A 170 -9.52 -19.20 -13.47
#